data_AF-A0A3E0KKJ7-F1
#
_entry.id   AF-A0A3E0KKJ7-F1
#
_cell.length_a   1.000
_cell.length_b   1.000
_cell.length_c   1.000
_cell.angle_alpha   90.00
_cell.angle_beta   90.00
_cell.angle_gamma   90.00
#
_symmetry.space_group_name_H-M   'P 1'
#
loop_
_entity.id
_entity.type
_entity.pdbx_description
1 polymer ?
#
loop_
_entity_poly.entity_id
_entity_poly.type
_entity_poly.pdbx_seq_one_letter_code
_entity_poly.pdbx_strand_id
1 'polypeptide(L)'
;RWMEPLEPLAAQVTARYPDGSVKAVWSASPLASSGTSHLVAAVWTRDERVVGPLRFAPGDVLVERFDEDRWFNVFSVWDGRSRDLRGFYVNLSTPVRTGTGPGGLALEYTDFGLDYVVTRGQVLELDFGDWQAAAPRLGPDHRRAAAETVEELRRRLTEPGPEAAWSWLLQHLAGCAAGPGTEFLAEAAGRWGVPLVYRDRIQFWSPADVDHWLALYRRGQRVAEAIYVLKLPGGETLLHTKAFYPDGVYRLPGGGIARGETPWDAAVREAAEETGLATRPAALLGYADVELVAGEARVAMPNYIFLLEPVEPGADPVPSPDEDISGFRRVPWQELPAVAGALVGLEGGWRHWGRYRAIGHVLAYEAIRAGRRWT
;
A
#
# COMPACT_ATOMS: atom_id res chain seq x y z
N ARG A 1 27.14 11.08 1.71
CA ARG A 1 26.40 10.48 2.84
C ARG A 1 25.49 9.43 2.22
N TRP A 2 25.54 8.20 2.74
CA TRP A 2 24.45 7.22 2.62
C TRP A 2 23.10 7.95 2.55
N MET A 3 22.12 7.42 1.80
CA MET A 3 20.74 7.72 2.14
C MET A 3 20.64 7.52 3.65
N GLU A 4 20.22 8.55 4.39
CA GLU A 4 19.72 8.32 5.75
C GLU A 4 18.87 7.05 5.70
N PRO A 5 18.94 6.16 6.71
CA PRO A 5 18.22 4.89 6.65
C PRO A 5 16.82 5.18 6.12
N LEU A 6 16.42 4.48 5.05
CA LEU A 6 15.07 4.62 4.52
C LEU A 6 14.15 4.19 5.65
N GLU A 7 13.68 5.15 6.46
CA GLU A 7 12.77 4.89 7.55
C GLU A 7 11.38 4.80 6.93
N PRO A 8 10.79 3.59 6.86
CA PRO A 8 9.44 3.47 6.36
C PRO A 8 8.53 4.30 7.26
N LEU A 9 7.59 4.99 6.65
CA LEU A 9 6.58 5.73 7.38
C LEU A 9 5.76 4.76 8.23
N ALA A 10 5.38 5.21 9.42
CA ALA A 10 4.42 4.52 10.26
C ALA A 10 3.34 5.49 10.74
N ALA A 11 2.15 4.94 10.94
CA ALA A 11 1.05 5.60 11.59
C ALA A 11 0.78 4.93 12.93
N GLN A 12 0.50 5.73 13.95
CA GLN A 12 -0.11 5.26 15.18
C GLN A 12 -1.59 5.63 15.17
N VAL A 13 -2.47 4.65 15.32
CA VAL A 13 -3.91 4.88 15.42
C VAL A 13 -4.36 4.66 16.86
N THR A 14 -5.12 5.60 17.40
CA THR A 14 -5.69 5.57 18.74
C THR A 14 -7.21 5.70 18.67
N ALA A 15 -7.91 4.65 19.09
CA ALA A 15 -9.35 4.68 19.31
C ALA A 15 -9.62 4.96 20.80
N ARG A 16 -10.57 5.85 21.09
CA ARG A 16 -11.03 6.17 22.46
C ARG A 16 -12.49 5.83 22.64
N TYR A 17 -12.87 5.50 23.87
CA TYR A 17 -14.28 5.49 24.28
C TYR A 17 -14.82 6.93 24.44
N PRO A 18 -16.14 7.13 24.51
CA PRO A 18 -16.75 8.45 24.70
C PRO A 18 -16.34 9.16 26.00
N ASP A 19 -15.91 8.42 27.02
CA ASP A 19 -15.39 8.96 28.28
C ASP A 19 -13.92 9.43 28.19
N GLY A 20 -13.30 9.30 27.01
CA GLY A 20 -11.91 9.69 26.73
C GLY A 20 -10.87 8.61 27.05
N SER A 21 -11.25 7.51 27.70
CA SER A 21 -10.34 6.40 27.98
C SER A 21 -9.91 5.70 26.68
N VAL A 22 -8.69 5.14 26.68
CA VAL A 22 -8.13 4.48 25.49
C VAL A 22 -8.83 3.14 25.28
N LYS A 23 -9.46 2.97 24.11
CA LYS A 23 -10.07 1.70 23.67
C LYS A 23 -9.01 0.79 23.06
N ALA A 24 -8.20 1.33 22.17
CA ALA A 24 -7.17 0.59 21.45
C ALA A 24 -6.09 1.53 20.90
N VAL A 25 -4.85 1.03 20.84
CA VAL A 25 -3.74 1.65 20.10
C VAL A 25 -3.11 0.58 19.22
N TRP A 26 -2.80 0.92 17.97
CA TRP A 26 -2.08 0.04 17.05
C TRP A 26 -1.20 0.82 16.08
N SER A 27 -0.21 0.13 15.53
CA SER A 27 0.67 0.65 14.48
C SER A 27 0.18 0.19 13.11
N ALA A 28 0.29 1.06 12.11
CA ALA A 28 -0.12 0.80 10.74
C ALA A 28 0.87 1.42 9.75
N SER A 29 0.85 0.96 8.49
CA SER A 29 1.54 1.61 7.38
C SER A 29 0.63 2.67 6.74
N PRO A 30 1.06 3.93 6.60
CA PRO A 30 0.24 5.00 6.02
C PRO A 30 0.28 4.96 4.48
N LEU A 31 -0.62 4.20 3.86
CA LEU A 31 -0.66 3.93 2.42
C LEU A 31 -0.81 5.20 1.58
N ALA A 32 -1.83 6.02 1.88
CA ALA A 32 -2.13 7.24 1.12
C ALA A 32 -2.79 8.29 2.02
N SER A 33 -2.59 9.57 1.67
CA SER A 33 -3.35 10.69 2.21
C SER A 33 -3.77 11.59 1.06
N SER A 34 -5.05 11.96 0.99
CA SER A 34 -5.59 12.84 -0.05
C SER A 34 -6.61 13.78 0.58
N GLY A 35 -6.31 15.08 0.61
CA GLY A 35 -7.13 16.06 1.33
C GLY A 35 -7.27 15.70 2.81
N THR A 36 -8.51 15.49 3.26
CA THR A 36 -8.90 15.11 4.63
C THR A 36 -8.94 13.60 4.85
N SER A 37 -8.62 12.78 3.85
CA SER A 37 -8.72 11.32 3.90
C SER A 37 -7.36 10.66 4.10
N HIS A 38 -7.31 9.65 4.96
CA HIS A 38 -6.12 8.88 5.29
C HIS A 38 -6.40 7.38 5.18
N LEU A 39 -5.65 6.71 4.33
CA LEU A 39 -5.69 5.26 4.15
C LEU A 39 -4.46 4.64 4.82
N VAL A 40 -4.70 3.71 5.74
CA VAL A 40 -3.64 2.96 6.42
C VAL A 40 -3.90 1.45 6.29
N ALA A 41 -2.88 0.64 6.52
CA ALA A 41 -3.04 -0.80 6.61
C ALA A 41 -2.30 -1.37 7.81
N ALA A 42 -2.94 -2.31 8.50
CA ALA A 42 -2.45 -2.92 9.72
C ALA A 42 -2.62 -4.44 9.68
N VAL A 43 -1.78 -5.14 10.45
CA VAL A 43 -1.95 -6.58 10.69
C VAL A 43 -2.72 -6.76 11.99
N TRP A 44 -3.75 -7.59 11.99
CA TRP A 44 -4.41 -7.99 13.23
C TRP A 44 -3.45 -8.85 14.06
N THR A 45 -3.06 -8.38 15.24
CA THR A 45 -2.11 -9.07 16.13
C THR A 45 -2.74 -9.56 17.44
N ARG A 46 -4.02 -9.26 17.66
CA ARG A 46 -4.75 -9.66 18.86
C ARG A 46 -5.32 -11.08 18.70
N ASP A 47 -5.85 -11.62 19.79
CA ASP A 47 -6.60 -12.87 19.78
C ASP A 47 -7.74 -12.83 18.77
N GLU A 48 -8.15 -14.02 18.34
CA GLU A 48 -9.26 -14.16 17.40
C GLU A 48 -10.52 -13.53 17.98
N ARG A 49 -11.22 -12.75 17.14
CA ARG A 49 -12.49 -12.13 17.47
C ARG A 49 -13.49 -12.34 16.34
N VAL A 50 -14.72 -12.64 16.71
CA VAL A 50 -15.84 -12.74 15.76
C VAL A 50 -16.82 -11.61 16.07
N VAL A 51 -17.19 -10.85 15.04
CA VAL A 51 -18.17 -9.77 15.13
C VAL A 51 -19.20 -9.96 14.03
N GLY A 52 -20.40 -10.42 14.42
CA GLY A 52 -21.39 -10.92 13.48
C GLY A 52 -20.80 -12.01 12.56
N PRO A 53 -20.90 -11.89 11.23
CA PRO A 53 -20.31 -12.85 10.29
C PRO A 53 -18.82 -12.64 10.01
N LEU A 54 -18.20 -11.59 10.56
CA LEU A 54 -16.83 -11.21 10.24
C LEU A 54 -15.88 -11.75 11.30
N ARG A 55 -14.87 -12.50 10.85
CA ARG A 55 -13.80 -13.02 11.70
C ARG A 55 -12.55 -12.16 11.54
N PHE A 56 -11.89 -11.90 12.66
CA PHE A 56 -10.58 -11.26 12.78
C PHE A 56 -9.65 -12.25 13.47
N ALA A 57 -8.57 -12.65 12.82
CA ALA A 57 -7.60 -13.61 13.32
C ALA A 57 -6.17 -13.07 13.19
N PRO A 58 -5.24 -13.49 14.06
CA PRO A 58 -3.84 -13.11 13.94
C PRO A 58 -3.29 -13.29 12.52
N GLY A 59 -2.73 -12.23 11.95
CA GLY A 59 -2.17 -12.21 10.61
C GLY A 59 -3.12 -11.73 9.51
N ASP A 60 -4.41 -11.53 9.79
CA ASP A 60 -5.33 -10.87 8.86
C ASP A 60 -4.88 -9.42 8.60
N VAL A 61 -5.18 -8.92 7.41
CA VAL A 61 -4.86 -7.54 7.03
C VAL A 61 -6.11 -6.68 7.10
N LEU A 62 -6.00 -5.57 7.82
CA LEU A 62 -6.98 -4.51 7.84
C LEU A 62 -6.50 -3.38 6.94
N VAL A 63 -7.34 -2.94 6.00
CA VAL A 63 -7.11 -1.71 5.26
C VAL A 63 -8.19 -0.72 5.66
N GLU A 64 -7.75 0.39 6.24
CA GLU A 64 -8.54 1.27 7.08
C GLU A 64 -8.53 2.68 6.50
N ARG A 65 -9.72 3.27 6.31
CA ARG A 65 -9.87 4.66 5.90
C ARG A 65 -10.43 5.49 7.04
N PHE A 66 -9.76 6.59 7.30
CA PHE A 66 -10.13 7.62 8.27
C PHE A 66 -10.28 8.96 7.55
N ASP A 67 -11.25 9.77 7.96
CA ASP A 67 -11.54 11.07 7.35
C ASP A 67 -11.64 12.15 8.43
N GLU A 68 -11.01 13.30 8.22
CA GLU A 68 -11.05 14.45 9.16
C GLU A 68 -12.41 15.19 9.12
N ASP A 69 -13.26 14.87 8.15
CA ASP A 69 -14.56 15.49 7.90
C ASP A 69 -15.75 14.52 7.92
N ARG A 70 -15.53 13.23 8.23
CA ARG A 70 -16.61 12.23 8.32
C ARG A 70 -16.69 11.60 9.70
N TRP A 71 -17.93 11.36 10.15
CA TRP A 71 -18.24 10.78 11.46
C TRP A 71 -18.31 9.24 11.42
N PHE A 72 -17.50 8.63 10.57
CA PHE A 72 -17.32 7.19 10.53
C PHE A 72 -15.96 6.87 9.93
N ASN A 73 -15.48 5.67 10.21
CA ASN A 73 -14.32 5.08 9.56
C ASN A 73 -14.66 3.69 9.03
N VAL A 74 -13.91 3.23 8.03
CA VAL A 74 -14.18 1.97 7.32
C VAL A 74 -12.94 1.10 7.35
N PHE A 75 -13.11 -0.16 7.73
CA PHE A 75 -12.08 -1.20 7.67
C PHE A 75 -12.52 -2.28 6.68
N SER A 76 -11.65 -2.66 5.75
CA SER A 76 -11.79 -3.94 5.04
C SER A 76 -10.95 -5.01 5.72
N VAL A 77 -11.47 -6.23 5.80
CA VAL A 77 -10.84 -7.35 6.50
C VAL A 77 -10.47 -8.43 5.50
N TRP A 78 -9.17 -8.66 5.35
CA TRP A 78 -8.60 -9.62 4.42
C TRP A 78 -8.00 -10.81 5.16
N ASP A 79 -8.30 -12.01 4.71
CA ASP A 79 -7.74 -13.24 5.26
C ASP A 79 -6.22 -13.28 5.03
N GLY A 80 -5.43 -13.37 6.10
CA GLY A 80 -3.96 -13.36 6.00
C GLY A 80 -3.34 -14.57 5.28
N ARG A 81 -4.13 -15.62 5.03
CA ARG A 81 -3.70 -16.86 4.36
C ARG A 81 -4.28 -16.99 2.96
N SER A 82 -5.60 -16.97 2.81
CA SER A 82 -6.27 -17.10 1.51
C SER A 82 -6.21 -15.82 0.69
N ARG A 83 -5.98 -14.67 1.35
CA ARG A 83 -5.97 -13.33 0.74
C ARG A 83 -7.35 -12.86 0.28
N ASP A 84 -8.40 -13.53 0.72
CA ASP A 84 -9.78 -13.18 0.38
C ASP A 84 -10.27 -12.01 1.23
N LEU A 85 -10.97 -11.07 0.60
CA LEU A 85 -11.72 -10.05 1.31
C LEU A 85 -12.95 -10.69 1.97
N ARG A 86 -12.95 -10.76 3.31
CA ARG A 86 -14.05 -11.34 4.09
C ARG A 86 -15.23 -10.38 4.22
N GLY A 87 -14.95 -9.07 4.30
CA GLY A 87 -15.97 -8.04 4.40
C GLY A 87 -15.43 -6.73 4.95
N PHE A 88 -16.37 -5.88 5.34
CA PHE A 88 -16.11 -4.56 5.86
C PHE A 88 -16.72 -4.37 7.24
N TYR A 89 -16.06 -3.52 8.02
CA TYR A 89 -16.52 -3.02 9.30
C TYR A 89 -16.58 -1.51 9.22
N VAL A 90 -17.75 -0.93 9.47
CA VAL A 90 -17.97 0.52 9.45
C VAL A 90 -18.32 0.96 10.85
N ASN A 91 -17.52 1.85 11.41
CA ASN A 91 -17.66 2.32 12.78
C ASN A 91 -18.18 3.75 12.79
N LEU A 92 -19.26 4.01 13.54
CA LEU A 92 -19.66 5.39 13.83
C LEU A 92 -18.66 6.01 14.83
N SER A 93 -18.02 7.10 14.42
CA SER A 93 -16.97 7.74 15.20
C SER A 93 -17.02 9.25 15.11
N THR A 94 -16.19 9.95 15.89
CA THR A 94 -15.82 11.31 15.51
C THR A 94 -14.97 11.26 14.22
N PRO A 95 -14.86 12.38 13.49
CA PRO A 95 -13.81 12.54 12.50
C PRO A 95 -12.44 12.36 13.14
N VAL A 96 -11.50 11.86 12.35
CA VAL A 96 -10.15 11.60 12.83
C VAL A 96 -9.43 12.91 13.07
N ARG A 97 -8.69 13.00 14.17
CA ARG A 97 -7.75 14.08 14.42
C ARG A 97 -6.35 13.59 14.04
N THR A 98 -5.68 14.36 13.18
CA THR A 98 -4.31 14.09 12.76
C THR A 98 -3.28 14.80 13.64
N GLY A 99 -2.10 14.22 13.72
CA GLY A 99 -0.94 14.80 14.39
C GLY A 99 0.34 14.07 14.02
N THR A 100 1.44 14.43 14.70
CA THR A 100 2.72 13.76 14.52
C THR A 100 2.91 12.71 15.61
N GLY A 101 3.00 11.44 15.23
CA GLY A 101 3.26 10.31 16.13
C GLY A 101 4.58 9.60 15.83
N PRO A 102 4.90 8.51 16.55
CA PRO A 102 6.02 7.64 16.21
C PRO A 102 5.92 7.18 14.74
N GLY A 103 6.94 7.49 13.94
CA GLY A 103 6.99 7.14 12.51
C GLY A 103 6.27 8.11 11.55
N GLY A 104 5.74 9.23 12.05
CA GLY A 104 5.38 10.40 11.24
C GLY A 104 3.90 10.76 11.19
N LEU A 105 2.98 9.84 11.52
CA LEU A 105 1.53 10.11 11.53
C LEU A 105 0.87 9.58 12.81
N ALA A 106 0.04 10.40 13.45
CA ALA A 106 -0.87 9.99 14.51
C ALA A 106 -2.31 10.25 14.06
N LEU A 107 -3.17 9.25 14.25
CA LEU A 107 -4.61 9.31 13.97
C LEU A 107 -5.36 9.01 15.28
N GLU A 108 -6.22 9.93 15.73
CA GLU A 108 -7.03 9.72 16.94
C GLU A 108 -8.51 9.97 16.66
N TYR A 109 -9.37 9.04 17.07
CA TYR A 109 -10.83 9.20 17.01
C TYR A 109 -11.52 8.64 18.25
N THR A 110 -12.75 9.11 18.50
CA THR A 110 -13.64 8.55 19.51
C THR A 110 -14.67 7.66 18.84
N ASP A 111 -14.79 6.44 19.35
CA ASP A 111 -15.69 5.39 18.90
C ASP A 111 -17.02 5.50 19.65
N PHE A 112 -18.14 5.43 18.93
CA PHE A 112 -19.49 5.52 19.53
C PHE A 112 -20.17 4.17 19.70
N GLY A 113 -19.52 3.08 19.31
CA GLY A 113 -20.02 1.72 19.48
C GLY A 113 -21.21 1.34 18.60
N LEU A 114 -21.63 2.17 17.63
CA LEU A 114 -22.55 1.74 16.59
C LEU A 114 -21.73 1.29 15.38
N ASP A 115 -21.91 0.04 14.98
CA ASP A 115 -21.13 -0.58 13.94
C ASP A 115 -21.99 -1.22 12.86
N TYR A 116 -21.50 -1.27 11.63
CA TYR A 116 -22.06 -2.07 10.55
C TYR A 116 -21.04 -3.09 10.07
N VAL A 117 -21.47 -4.34 9.95
CA VAL A 117 -20.70 -5.39 9.29
C VAL A 117 -21.33 -5.68 7.93
N VAL A 118 -20.52 -5.55 6.87
CA VAL A 118 -20.96 -5.76 5.49
C VAL A 118 -20.17 -6.91 4.88
N THR A 119 -20.87 -7.95 4.45
CA THR A 119 -20.32 -9.01 3.58
C THR A 119 -21.04 -8.99 2.25
N ARG A 120 -20.60 -9.82 1.28
CA ARG A 120 -21.28 -9.91 -0.02
C ARG A 120 -22.77 -10.29 0.07
N GLY A 121 -23.16 -11.00 1.13
CA GLY A 121 -24.52 -11.53 1.26
C GLY A 121 -25.39 -10.82 2.31
N GLN A 122 -24.82 -9.96 3.16
CA GLN A 122 -25.58 -9.33 4.25
C GLN A 122 -24.96 -8.03 4.75
N VAL A 123 -25.82 -7.18 5.33
CA VAL A 123 -25.46 -5.98 6.08
C VAL A 123 -26.08 -6.14 7.46
N LEU A 124 -25.26 -6.04 8.51
CA LEU A 124 -25.69 -6.19 9.89
C LEU A 124 -25.37 -4.90 10.66
N GLU A 125 -26.41 -4.24 11.18
CA GLU A 125 -26.30 -3.13 12.13
C GLU A 125 -26.14 -3.74 13.54
N LEU A 126 -25.07 -3.37 14.23
CA LEU A 126 -24.70 -3.89 15.55
C LEU A 126 -24.79 -2.79 16.60
N ASP A 127 -25.16 -3.18 17.83
CA ASP A 127 -25.07 -2.33 19.01
C ASP A 127 -25.89 -1.01 18.93
N PHE A 128 -26.90 -0.96 18.05
CA PHE A 128 -27.78 0.20 17.87
C PHE A 128 -28.54 0.59 19.15
N GLY A 129 -28.99 -0.39 19.93
CA GLY A 129 -29.65 -0.12 21.22
C GLY A 129 -28.74 0.56 22.23
N ASP A 130 -27.47 0.13 22.29
CA ASP A 130 -26.47 0.72 23.18
C ASP A 130 -26.11 2.14 22.74
N TRP A 131 -25.97 2.36 21.43
CA TRP A 131 -25.85 3.69 20.85
C TRP A 131 -27.02 4.60 21.21
N GLN A 132 -28.27 4.15 21.04
CA GLN A 132 -29.46 4.94 21.38
C GLN A 132 -29.49 5.36 22.85
N ALA A 133 -29.02 4.49 23.76
CA ALA A 133 -28.92 4.80 25.18
C ALA A 133 -27.77 5.78 25.50
N ALA A 134 -26.66 5.72 24.76
CA ALA A 134 -25.48 6.54 24.99
C ALA A 134 -25.54 7.92 24.30
N ALA A 135 -26.12 8.00 23.10
CA ALA A 135 -26.16 9.20 22.26
C ALA A 135 -26.65 10.47 22.99
N PRO A 136 -27.69 10.44 23.87
CA PRO A 136 -28.13 11.62 24.61
C PRO A 136 -27.04 12.30 25.44
N ARG A 137 -25.98 11.57 25.83
CA ARG A 137 -24.86 12.09 26.65
C ARG A 137 -23.84 12.91 25.85
N LEU A 138 -23.86 12.84 24.52
CA LEU A 138 -22.96 13.63 23.67
C LEU A 138 -23.36 15.13 23.68
N GLY A 139 -22.43 16.02 23.33
CA GLY A 139 -22.76 17.43 23.09
C GLY A 139 -23.79 17.61 21.96
N PRO A 140 -24.57 18.71 21.93
CA PRO A 140 -25.65 18.89 20.96
C PRO A 140 -25.18 18.79 19.50
N ASP A 141 -24.05 19.40 19.16
CA ASP A 141 -23.50 19.36 17.80
C ASP A 141 -23.03 17.96 17.42
N HIS A 142 -22.38 17.25 18.36
CA HIS A 142 -21.95 15.87 18.16
C HIS A 142 -23.13 14.91 17.97
N ARG A 143 -24.21 15.08 18.76
CA ARG A 143 -25.44 14.29 18.59
C ARG A 143 -26.05 14.50 17.21
N ARG A 144 -26.12 15.75 16.76
CA ARG A 144 -26.68 16.08 15.45
C ARG A 144 -25.85 15.46 14.33
N ALA A 145 -24.53 15.65 14.33
CA ALA A 145 -23.66 15.09 13.31
C ALA A 145 -23.72 13.57 13.28
N ALA A 146 -23.67 12.91 14.45
CA ALA A 146 -23.80 11.46 14.54
C ALA A 146 -25.15 10.96 14.00
N ALA A 147 -26.27 11.62 14.33
CA ALA A 147 -27.59 11.26 13.81
C ALA A 147 -27.68 11.42 12.28
N GLU A 148 -27.15 12.52 11.73
CA GLU A 148 -27.08 12.75 10.28
C GLU A 148 -26.26 11.65 9.58
N THR A 149 -25.15 11.23 10.19
CA THR A 149 -24.30 10.14 9.69
C THR A 149 -24.97 8.76 9.80
N VAL A 150 -25.70 8.45 10.86
CA VAL A 150 -26.48 7.20 10.94
C VAL A 150 -27.47 7.11 9.78
N GLU A 151 -28.15 8.20 9.48
CA GLU A 151 -29.09 8.24 8.36
C GLU A 151 -28.40 8.15 7.00
N GLU A 152 -27.19 8.72 6.86
CA GLU A 152 -26.34 8.49 5.68
C GLU A 152 -25.96 7.01 5.54
N LEU A 153 -25.46 6.38 6.61
CA LEU A 153 -25.03 4.99 6.59
C LEU A 153 -26.19 4.04 6.28
N ARG A 154 -27.40 4.29 6.80
CA ARG A 154 -28.59 3.52 6.44
C ARG A 154 -28.93 3.60 4.95
N ARG A 155 -28.89 4.80 4.36
CA ARG A 155 -29.10 5.00 2.91
C ARG A 155 -28.02 4.37 2.05
N ARG A 156 -26.78 4.31 2.54
CA ARG A 156 -25.63 3.78 1.77
C ARG A 156 -25.45 2.27 1.93
N LEU A 157 -25.72 1.73 3.11
CA LEU A 157 -25.40 0.37 3.48
C LEU A 157 -26.65 -0.52 3.53
N THR A 158 -27.73 -0.06 4.16
CA THR A 158 -28.87 -0.93 4.46
C THR A 158 -29.94 -0.91 3.36
N GLU A 159 -30.38 0.28 2.95
CA GLU A 159 -31.46 0.46 1.96
C GLU A 159 -31.18 -0.18 0.58
N PRO A 160 -29.98 -0.05 -0.02
CA PRO A 160 -29.73 -0.56 -1.37
C PRO A 160 -29.38 -2.06 -1.40
N GLY A 161 -29.21 -2.69 -0.23
CA GLY A 161 -28.85 -4.09 -0.08
C GLY A 161 -27.34 -4.37 -0.13
N PRO A 162 -26.93 -5.62 0.18
CA PRO A 162 -25.54 -5.96 0.46
C PRO A 162 -24.58 -5.76 -0.71
N GLU A 163 -24.98 -6.05 -1.94
CA GLU A 163 -24.10 -5.92 -3.11
C GLU A 163 -23.78 -4.45 -3.40
N ALA A 164 -24.77 -3.57 -3.34
CA ALA A 164 -24.58 -2.14 -3.55
C ALA A 164 -23.74 -1.52 -2.42
N ALA A 165 -23.98 -1.91 -1.17
CA ALA A 165 -23.17 -1.51 -0.02
C ALA A 165 -21.70 -1.96 -0.19
N TRP A 166 -21.49 -3.21 -0.59
CA TRP A 166 -20.16 -3.76 -0.86
C TRP A 166 -19.42 -2.97 -1.95
N SER A 167 -20.07 -2.71 -3.09
CA SER A 167 -19.48 -1.92 -4.17
C SER A 167 -19.16 -0.49 -3.74
N TRP A 168 -20.04 0.15 -2.95
CA TRP A 168 -19.78 1.48 -2.41
C TRP A 168 -18.58 1.50 -1.48
N LEU A 169 -18.43 0.51 -0.59
CA LEU A 169 -17.30 0.42 0.35
C LEU A 169 -15.96 0.18 -0.37
N LEU A 170 -15.94 -0.64 -1.41
CA LEU A 170 -14.76 -0.80 -2.27
C LEU A 170 -14.35 0.54 -2.90
N GLN A 171 -15.31 1.26 -3.49
CA GLN A 171 -15.07 2.58 -4.08
C GLN A 171 -14.65 3.61 -3.02
N HIS A 172 -15.22 3.53 -1.82
CA HIS A 172 -14.89 4.41 -0.71
C HIS A 172 -13.43 4.24 -0.28
N LEU A 173 -12.92 3.02 -0.13
CA LEU A 173 -11.50 2.80 0.18
C LEU A 173 -10.60 3.24 -0.98
N ALA A 174 -10.93 2.87 -2.23
CA ALA A 174 -10.16 3.24 -3.42
C ALA A 174 -10.13 4.75 -3.65
N GLY A 175 -11.17 5.48 -3.22
CA GLY A 175 -11.28 6.94 -3.34
C GLY A 175 -10.27 7.73 -2.51
N CYS A 176 -9.46 7.09 -1.65
CA CYS A 176 -8.34 7.73 -0.97
C CYS A 176 -7.06 7.80 -1.84
N ALA A 177 -7.12 7.27 -3.07
CA ALA A 177 -6.06 7.38 -4.06
C ALA A 177 -5.61 8.84 -4.25
N ALA A 178 -4.29 9.07 -4.20
CA ALA A 178 -3.67 10.38 -4.37
C ALA A 178 -3.45 10.75 -5.86
N GLY A 179 -3.64 9.80 -6.77
CA GLY A 179 -3.49 9.98 -8.21
C GLY A 179 -3.54 8.66 -8.99
N PRO A 180 -3.37 8.72 -10.33
CA PRO A 180 -3.28 7.51 -11.16
C PRO A 180 -2.19 6.56 -10.66
N GLY A 181 -2.46 5.26 -10.71
CA GLY A 181 -1.56 4.21 -10.24
C GLY A 181 -1.69 3.90 -8.74
N THR A 182 -2.52 4.64 -7.99
CA THR A 182 -2.73 4.41 -6.55
C THR A 182 -4.11 3.81 -6.22
N GLU A 183 -4.98 3.67 -7.21
CA GLU A 183 -6.33 3.11 -7.09
C GLU A 183 -6.35 1.68 -6.54
N PHE A 184 -5.30 0.90 -6.84
CA PHE A 184 -5.18 -0.49 -6.41
C PHE A 184 -4.45 -0.65 -5.07
N LEU A 185 -3.98 0.43 -4.45
CA LEU A 185 -3.11 0.33 -3.27
C LEU A 185 -3.82 -0.33 -2.08
N ALA A 186 -5.11 -0.04 -1.88
CA ALA A 186 -5.92 -0.67 -0.84
C ALA A 186 -6.04 -2.19 -1.06
N GLU A 187 -6.39 -2.60 -2.28
CA GLU A 187 -6.51 -4.02 -2.63
C GLU A 187 -5.14 -4.73 -2.58
N ALA A 188 -4.08 -4.09 -3.08
CA ALA A 188 -2.75 -4.65 -3.07
C ALA A 188 -2.27 -4.92 -1.62
N ALA A 189 -2.50 -3.97 -0.71
CA ALA A 189 -2.15 -4.14 0.70
C ALA A 189 -3.01 -5.23 1.36
N GLY A 190 -4.32 -5.22 1.14
CA GLY A 190 -5.24 -6.20 1.71
C GLY A 190 -4.94 -7.63 1.24
N ARG A 191 -4.71 -7.80 -0.06
CA ARG A 191 -4.49 -9.10 -0.69
C ARG A 191 -3.07 -9.63 -0.46
N TRP A 192 -2.04 -8.79 -0.57
CA TRP A 192 -0.64 -9.24 -0.61
C TRP A 192 0.16 -8.87 0.65
N GLY A 193 -0.47 -8.23 1.63
CA GLY A 193 0.15 -7.85 2.89
C GLY A 193 0.44 -6.36 3.00
N VAL A 194 0.51 -5.87 4.24
CA VAL A 194 0.77 -4.47 4.57
C VAL A 194 2.14 -4.04 4.01
N PRO A 195 2.31 -3.12 3.05
CA PRO A 195 3.64 -2.72 2.56
C PRO A 195 4.44 -1.94 3.61
N LEU A 196 5.78 -1.95 3.51
CA LEU A 196 6.57 -0.82 4.00
C LEU A 196 6.32 0.39 3.07
N VAL A 197 5.98 1.55 3.63
CA VAL A 197 5.69 2.73 2.84
C VAL A 197 6.84 3.72 2.93
N TYR A 198 7.29 4.22 1.79
CA TYR A 198 8.29 5.27 1.71
C TYR A 198 7.78 6.42 0.86
N ARG A 199 8.08 7.66 1.27
CA ARG A 199 7.79 8.85 0.49
C ARG A 199 9.04 9.72 0.43
N ASP A 200 9.36 10.23 -0.75
CA ASP A 200 10.51 11.12 -0.93
C ASP A 200 10.31 12.08 -2.09
N ARG A 201 11.15 13.11 -2.12
CA ARG A 201 11.27 14.04 -3.22
C ARG A 201 12.71 14.07 -3.71
N ILE A 202 12.93 13.62 -4.94
CA ILE A 202 14.25 13.65 -5.57
C ILE A 202 14.36 14.90 -6.44
N GLN A 203 15.24 15.82 -6.03
CA GLN A 203 15.57 17.01 -6.81
C GLN A 203 16.63 16.69 -7.88
N PHE A 204 16.26 16.91 -9.14
CA PHE A 204 17.13 16.83 -10.32
C PHE A 204 17.71 18.22 -10.66
N TRP A 205 18.79 18.25 -11.45
CA TRP A 205 19.50 19.49 -11.79
C TRP A 205 18.79 20.29 -12.89
N SER A 206 18.22 19.61 -13.89
CA SER A 206 17.57 20.27 -15.02
C SER A 206 16.24 19.60 -15.42
N PRO A 207 15.28 20.35 -15.97
CA PRO A 207 14.04 19.78 -16.50
C PRO A 207 14.26 18.67 -17.54
N ALA A 208 15.31 18.80 -18.37
CA ALA A 208 15.67 17.79 -19.37
C ALA A 208 15.93 16.41 -18.77
N ASP A 209 16.40 16.33 -17.51
CA ASP A 209 16.67 15.06 -16.83
C ASP A 209 15.40 14.29 -16.48
N VAL A 210 14.25 14.99 -16.33
CA VAL A 210 12.96 14.37 -16.03
C VAL A 210 12.01 14.32 -17.24
N ASP A 211 12.36 14.96 -18.36
CA ASP A 211 11.52 15.06 -19.55
C ASP A 211 11.15 13.70 -20.16
N HIS A 212 12.08 12.73 -20.15
CA HIS A 212 11.79 11.37 -20.60
C HIS A 212 10.69 10.72 -19.73
N TRP A 213 10.79 10.85 -18.41
CA TRP A 213 9.78 10.34 -17.47
C TRP A 213 8.44 11.05 -17.67
N LEU A 214 8.45 12.38 -17.76
CA LEU A 214 7.27 13.18 -18.08
C LEU A 214 6.59 12.71 -19.36
N ALA A 215 7.35 12.40 -20.42
CA ALA A 215 6.79 11.95 -21.68
C ALA A 215 6.04 10.62 -21.54
N LEU A 216 6.58 9.65 -20.80
CA LEU A 216 5.93 8.36 -20.55
C LEU A 216 4.61 8.53 -19.79
N TYR A 217 4.59 9.37 -18.76
CA TYR A 217 3.40 9.60 -17.92
C TYR A 217 2.34 10.49 -18.60
N ARG A 218 2.75 11.56 -19.32
CA ARG A 218 1.83 12.44 -20.05
C ARG A 218 1.12 11.72 -21.19
N ARG A 219 1.78 10.78 -21.85
CA ARG A 219 1.18 9.95 -22.91
C ARG A 219 0.22 8.88 -22.35
N GLY A 220 0.08 8.79 -21.02
CA GLY A 220 -0.75 7.79 -20.37
C GLY A 220 -0.23 6.36 -20.52
N GLN A 221 1.03 6.19 -20.94
CA GLN A 221 1.63 4.87 -21.16
C GLN A 221 1.94 4.16 -19.83
N ARG A 222 2.22 4.94 -18.77
CA ARG A 222 2.52 4.42 -17.42
C ARG A 222 1.83 5.27 -16.37
N VAL A 223 1.25 4.63 -15.36
CA VAL A 223 0.66 5.31 -14.18
C VAL A 223 1.44 5.05 -12.89
N ALA A 224 2.25 4.01 -12.87
CA ALA A 224 3.12 3.61 -11.77
C ALA A 224 4.20 2.65 -12.31
N GLU A 225 5.10 2.17 -11.44
CA GLU A 225 6.02 1.07 -11.73
C GLU A 225 5.76 -0.14 -10.83
N ALA A 226 5.91 -1.34 -11.39
CA ALA A 226 5.94 -2.60 -10.68
C ALA A 226 7.38 -3.13 -10.68
N ILE A 227 8.04 -3.07 -9.52
CA ILE A 227 9.34 -3.66 -9.27
C ILE A 227 9.10 -5.03 -8.66
N TYR A 228 9.88 -6.03 -9.06
CA TYR A 228 9.77 -7.35 -8.47
C TYR A 228 11.09 -7.90 -7.93
N VAL A 229 10.97 -8.64 -6.84
CA VAL A 229 11.99 -9.51 -6.26
C VAL A 229 11.58 -10.92 -6.62
N LEU A 230 12.43 -11.66 -7.33
CA LEU A 230 12.12 -13.03 -7.73
C LEU A 230 12.76 -14.00 -6.74
N LYS A 231 11.96 -14.74 -5.98
CA LYS A 231 12.48 -15.75 -5.05
C LYS A 231 12.97 -16.98 -5.82
N LEU A 232 14.28 -17.14 -5.93
CA LEU A 232 14.90 -18.29 -6.59
C LEU A 232 15.12 -19.44 -5.60
N PRO A 233 15.19 -20.71 -6.06
CA PRO A 233 15.30 -21.88 -5.19
C PRO A 233 16.52 -21.90 -4.26
N GLY A 234 17.64 -21.28 -4.64
CA GLY A 234 18.86 -21.23 -3.83
C GLY A 234 18.85 -20.14 -2.74
N GLY A 235 17.73 -19.42 -2.57
CA GLY A 235 17.64 -18.31 -1.62
C GLY A 235 18.22 -17.00 -2.15
N GLU A 236 18.44 -16.91 -3.47
CA GLU A 236 18.82 -15.69 -4.17
C GLU A 236 17.61 -14.95 -4.76
N THR A 237 17.86 -13.71 -5.17
CA THR A 237 17.02 -12.95 -6.10
C THR A 237 17.76 -12.65 -7.40
N LEU A 238 16.99 -12.34 -8.43
CA LEU A 238 17.48 -11.92 -9.73
C LEU A 238 17.64 -10.39 -9.81
N LEU A 239 18.74 -9.94 -10.40
CA LEU A 239 18.98 -8.58 -10.87
C LEU A 239 19.24 -8.60 -12.37
N HIS A 240 18.96 -7.49 -13.05
CA HIS A 240 19.27 -7.33 -14.48
C HIS A 240 20.15 -6.12 -14.76
N THR A 241 20.76 -6.14 -15.95
CA THR A 241 21.47 -5.01 -16.55
C THR A 241 21.04 -4.84 -18.00
N LYS A 242 21.14 -3.62 -18.52
CA LYS A 242 20.83 -3.29 -19.92
C LYS A 242 22.08 -2.73 -20.59
N ALA A 243 22.21 -2.93 -21.90
CA ALA A 243 23.43 -2.59 -22.64
C ALA A 243 23.83 -1.11 -22.57
N PHE A 244 22.86 -0.22 -22.32
CA PHE A 244 23.09 1.23 -22.22
C PHE A 244 23.40 1.71 -20.79
N TYR A 245 23.36 0.83 -19.79
CA TYR A 245 23.79 1.16 -18.42
C TYR A 245 25.32 1.27 -18.34
N PRO A 246 25.87 1.98 -17.34
CA PRO A 246 27.29 1.91 -17.05
C PRO A 246 27.73 0.48 -16.72
N ASP A 247 28.96 0.12 -17.06
CA ASP A 247 29.50 -1.22 -16.81
C ASP A 247 29.38 -1.62 -15.34
N GLY A 248 28.91 -2.86 -15.12
CA GLY A 248 28.76 -3.42 -13.77
C GLY A 248 27.54 -2.94 -12.99
N VAL A 249 26.68 -2.10 -13.58
CA VAL A 249 25.44 -1.64 -12.95
C VAL A 249 24.33 -2.67 -13.12
N TYR A 250 23.75 -3.08 -11.99
CA TYR A 250 22.61 -3.99 -11.92
C TYR A 250 21.53 -3.40 -11.03
N ARG A 251 20.27 -3.73 -11.31
CA ARG A 251 19.13 -3.35 -10.48
C ARG A 251 18.12 -4.50 -10.37
N LEU A 252 17.22 -4.42 -9.38
CA LEU A 252 15.99 -5.21 -9.38
C LEU A 252 15.23 -4.99 -10.70
N PRO A 253 14.64 -6.04 -11.27
CA PRO A 253 13.87 -5.98 -12.50
C PRO A 253 12.48 -5.31 -12.32
N GLY A 254 11.74 -5.17 -13.41
CA GLY A 254 10.37 -4.63 -13.44
C GLY A 254 10.18 -3.42 -14.34
N GLY A 255 8.94 -3.00 -14.52
CA GLY A 255 8.57 -1.98 -15.49
C GLY A 255 7.27 -1.25 -15.18
N GLY A 256 6.64 -0.73 -16.23
CA GLY A 256 5.54 0.23 -16.11
C GLY A 256 4.19 -0.44 -15.93
N ILE A 257 3.34 0.15 -15.09
CA ILE A 257 1.94 -0.27 -14.92
C ILE A 257 1.08 0.54 -15.90
N ALA A 258 0.33 -0.13 -16.76
CA ALA A 258 -0.61 0.51 -17.69
C ALA A 258 -1.89 0.98 -16.97
N ARG A 259 -2.65 1.89 -17.59
CA ARG A 259 -3.96 2.32 -17.04
C ARG A 259 -4.91 1.13 -16.94
N GLY A 260 -5.49 0.93 -15.76
CA GLY A 260 -6.42 -0.18 -15.50
C GLY A 260 -5.76 -1.54 -15.32
N GLU A 261 -4.45 -1.64 -15.47
CA GLU A 261 -3.67 -2.84 -15.10
C GLU A 261 -3.40 -2.84 -13.60
N THR A 262 -3.57 -3.99 -12.95
CA THR A 262 -3.27 -4.09 -11.52
C THR A 262 -1.76 -4.16 -11.30
N PRO A 263 -1.23 -3.66 -10.16
CA PRO A 263 0.21 -3.69 -9.90
C PRO A 263 0.82 -5.10 -9.85
N TRP A 264 0.04 -6.10 -9.41
CA TRP A 264 0.53 -7.48 -9.33
C TRP A 264 0.47 -8.20 -10.68
N ASP A 265 -0.52 -7.89 -11.54
CA ASP A 265 -0.55 -8.42 -12.91
C ASP A 265 0.60 -7.81 -13.73
N ALA A 266 0.86 -6.52 -13.56
CA ALA A 266 2.03 -5.87 -14.16
C ALA A 266 3.35 -6.52 -13.70
N ALA A 267 3.50 -6.81 -12.40
CA ALA A 267 4.70 -7.49 -11.90
C ALA A 267 4.88 -8.90 -12.53
N VAL A 268 3.79 -9.65 -12.69
CA VAL A 268 3.83 -10.98 -13.34
C VAL A 268 4.12 -10.87 -14.83
N ARG A 269 3.51 -9.91 -15.53
CA ARG A 269 3.76 -9.63 -16.96
C ARG A 269 5.22 -9.27 -17.18
N GLU A 270 5.73 -8.28 -16.44
CA GLU A 270 7.12 -7.83 -16.55
C GLU A 270 8.09 -8.99 -16.25
N ALA A 271 7.79 -9.84 -15.26
CA ALA A 271 8.62 -11.02 -15.01
C ALA A 271 8.62 -12.00 -16.19
N ALA A 272 7.47 -12.24 -16.83
CA ALA A 272 7.38 -13.09 -18.00
C ALA A 272 8.09 -12.49 -19.22
N GLU A 273 7.93 -11.19 -19.47
CA GLU A 273 8.57 -10.45 -20.56
C GLU A 273 10.09 -10.37 -20.39
N GLU A 274 10.58 -10.07 -19.19
CA GLU A 274 12.01 -9.88 -18.94
C GLU A 274 12.76 -11.22 -18.82
N THR A 275 12.13 -12.27 -18.26
CA THR A 275 12.81 -13.52 -17.88
C THR A 275 12.31 -14.81 -18.54
N GLY A 276 11.16 -14.75 -19.23
CA GLY A 276 10.47 -15.93 -19.76
C GLY A 276 9.77 -16.80 -18.70
N LEU A 277 9.82 -16.43 -17.41
CA LEU A 277 9.27 -17.25 -16.33
C LEU A 277 7.80 -16.90 -16.04
N ALA A 278 6.97 -17.94 -15.94
CA ALA A 278 5.67 -17.83 -15.31
C ALA A 278 5.85 -17.69 -13.79
N THR A 279 5.28 -16.63 -13.21
CA THR A 279 5.39 -16.33 -11.78
C THR A 279 4.02 -16.06 -11.16
N ARG A 280 3.96 -16.09 -9.83
CA ARG A 280 2.81 -15.63 -9.06
C ARG A 280 3.25 -14.68 -7.94
N PRO A 281 2.44 -13.69 -7.56
CA PRO A 281 2.77 -12.84 -6.44
C PRO A 281 2.71 -13.61 -5.12
N ALA A 282 3.63 -13.29 -4.22
CA ALA A 282 3.76 -13.89 -2.90
C ALA A 282 3.52 -12.87 -1.78
N ALA A 283 4.02 -11.64 -1.93
CA ALA A 283 3.79 -10.56 -0.98
C ALA A 283 3.98 -9.19 -1.65
N LEU A 284 3.31 -8.17 -1.12
CA LEU A 284 3.67 -6.76 -1.36
C LEU A 284 4.69 -6.37 -0.28
N LEU A 285 5.94 -6.18 -0.69
CA LEU A 285 7.05 -5.87 0.22
C LEU A 285 7.05 -4.38 0.59
N GLY A 286 6.84 -3.53 -0.40
CA GLY A 286 6.86 -2.09 -0.22
C GLY A 286 6.07 -1.32 -1.25
N TYR A 287 5.79 -0.08 -0.89
CA TYR A 287 5.21 0.93 -1.75
C TYR A 287 6.03 2.22 -1.58
N ALA A 288 6.57 2.76 -2.67
CA ALA A 288 7.26 4.04 -2.65
C ALA A 288 6.52 5.06 -3.50
N ASP A 289 6.25 6.23 -2.92
CA ASP A 289 5.67 7.37 -3.64
C ASP A 289 6.75 8.46 -3.71
N VAL A 290 7.36 8.60 -4.89
CA VAL A 290 8.51 9.46 -5.10
C VAL A 290 8.15 10.57 -6.06
N GLU A 291 8.33 11.82 -5.64
CA GLU A 291 8.20 12.97 -6.53
C GLU A 291 9.56 13.32 -7.15
N LEU A 292 9.69 13.22 -8.47
CA LEU A 292 10.84 13.73 -9.21
C LEU A 292 10.61 15.20 -9.54
N VAL A 293 11.59 16.05 -9.23
CA VAL A 293 11.43 17.51 -9.31
C VAL A 293 12.60 18.14 -10.04
N ALA A 294 12.33 18.98 -11.03
CA ALA A 294 13.34 19.76 -11.74
C ALA A 294 12.79 21.13 -12.14
N GLY A 295 13.18 22.20 -11.43
CA GLY A 295 12.54 23.51 -11.60
C GLY A 295 11.04 23.41 -11.30
N GLU A 296 10.20 23.75 -12.28
CA GLU A 296 8.74 23.61 -12.21
C GLU A 296 8.22 22.22 -12.62
N ALA A 297 9.06 21.40 -13.26
CA ALA A 297 8.68 20.05 -13.66
C ALA A 297 8.54 19.14 -12.42
N ARG A 298 7.40 18.44 -12.35
CA ARG A 298 7.03 17.51 -11.27
C ARG A 298 6.50 16.22 -11.88
N VAL A 299 6.98 15.07 -11.42
CA VAL A 299 6.48 13.74 -11.79
C VAL A 299 6.29 12.91 -10.53
N ALA A 300 5.06 12.46 -10.29
CA ALA A 300 4.80 11.45 -9.27
C ALA A 300 5.19 10.07 -9.83
N MET A 301 5.96 9.30 -9.05
CA MET A 301 6.42 7.96 -9.38
C MET A 301 5.96 6.98 -8.29
N PRO A 302 4.71 6.49 -8.36
CA PRO A 302 4.27 5.39 -7.50
C PRO A 302 5.00 4.09 -7.91
N ASN A 303 5.53 3.38 -6.94
CA ASN A 303 6.30 2.15 -7.13
C ASN A 303 5.77 1.06 -6.21
N TYR A 304 5.33 -0.07 -6.78
CA TYR A 304 4.97 -1.26 -6.04
C TYR A 304 6.14 -2.25 -6.08
N ILE A 305 6.54 -2.77 -4.93
CA ILE A 305 7.62 -3.76 -4.82
C ILE A 305 7.00 -5.09 -4.41
N PHE A 306 6.87 -6.01 -5.37
CA PHE A 306 6.33 -7.35 -5.13
C PHE A 306 7.42 -8.38 -4.95
N LEU A 307 7.17 -9.33 -4.06
CA LEU A 307 7.86 -10.63 -4.10
C LEU A 307 7.09 -11.56 -5.04
N LEU A 308 7.78 -12.16 -5.98
CA LEU A 308 7.25 -13.16 -6.90
C LEU A 308 7.91 -14.51 -6.64
N GLU A 309 7.13 -15.57 -6.84
CA GLU A 309 7.60 -16.96 -6.82
C GLU A 309 7.37 -17.59 -8.21
N PRO A 310 8.34 -18.32 -8.78
CA PRO A 310 8.12 -19.11 -9.98
C PRO A 310 6.97 -20.10 -9.79
N VAL A 311 6.12 -20.24 -10.81
CA VAL A 311 5.10 -21.29 -10.83
C VAL A 311 5.75 -22.67 -10.92
N GLU A 312 6.80 -22.79 -11.75
CA GLU A 312 7.64 -23.97 -11.85
C GLU A 312 8.96 -23.75 -11.10
N PRO A 313 9.15 -24.38 -9.92
CA PRO A 313 10.39 -24.25 -9.17
C PRO A 313 11.58 -24.80 -9.97
N GLY A 314 12.67 -24.03 -10.04
CA GLY A 314 13.92 -24.46 -10.70
C GLY A 314 14.05 -24.07 -12.17
N ALA A 315 13.03 -23.44 -12.77
CA ALA A 315 13.18 -22.84 -14.09
C ALA A 315 14.19 -21.69 -14.06
N ASP A 316 15.11 -21.67 -15.03
CA ASP A 316 16.14 -20.65 -15.13
C ASP A 316 15.63 -19.43 -15.92
N PRO A 317 15.78 -18.20 -15.40
CA PRO A 317 15.43 -16.99 -16.11
C PRO A 317 16.36 -16.77 -17.31
N VAL A 318 15.78 -16.44 -18.46
CA VAL A 318 16.51 -16.15 -19.70
C VAL A 318 16.22 -14.71 -20.13
N PRO A 319 17.24 -13.87 -20.38
CA PRO A 319 17.02 -12.51 -20.84
C PRO A 319 16.22 -12.50 -22.13
N SER A 320 15.13 -11.74 -22.17
CA SER A 320 14.41 -11.50 -23.41
C SER A 320 15.20 -10.57 -24.35
N PRO A 321 15.39 -10.94 -25.63
CA PRO A 321 16.01 -10.07 -26.62
C PRO A 321 15.24 -8.76 -26.86
N ASP A 322 13.93 -8.75 -26.60
CA ASP A 322 13.04 -7.61 -26.86
C ASP A 322 13.09 -6.55 -25.74
N GLU A 323 13.71 -6.87 -24.60
CA GLU A 323 13.74 -6.01 -23.40
C GLU A 323 15.07 -5.26 -23.19
N ASP A 324 15.98 -5.32 -24.16
CA ASP A 324 17.35 -4.75 -24.07
C ASP A 324 18.16 -5.24 -22.84
N ILE A 325 17.77 -6.37 -22.25
CA ILE A 325 18.46 -6.97 -21.10
C ILE A 325 19.71 -7.68 -21.62
N SER A 326 20.87 -7.16 -21.24
CA SER A 326 22.16 -7.72 -21.65
C SER A 326 22.72 -8.75 -20.66
N GLY A 327 22.09 -8.91 -19.49
CA GLY A 327 22.47 -9.96 -18.56
C GLY A 327 21.72 -9.97 -17.24
N PHE A 328 21.81 -11.11 -16.56
CA PHE A 328 21.31 -11.30 -15.20
C PHE A 328 22.43 -11.55 -14.20
N ARG A 329 22.16 -11.21 -12.95
CA ARG A 329 22.97 -11.59 -11.79
C ARG A 329 22.07 -12.14 -10.70
N ARG A 330 22.39 -13.33 -10.19
CA ARG A 330 21.78 -13.88 -8.99
C ARG A 330 22.56 -13.41 -7.77
N VAL A 331 21.87 -12.89 -6.76
CA VAL A 331 22.48 -12.45 -5.49
C VAL A 331 21.61 -12.90 -4.33
N PRO A 332 22.19 -13.28 -3.16
CA PRO A 332 21.42 -13.37 -1.93
C PRO A 332 20.67 -12.06 -1.68
N TRP A 333 19.42 -12.12 -1.21
CA TRP A 333 18.63 -10.91 -0.95
C TRP A 333 19.29 -9.97 0.07
N GLN A 334 20.16 -10.50 0.93
CA GLN A 334 20.98 -9.74 1.88
C GLN A 334 21.99 -8.81 1.21
N GLU A 335 22.29 -9.00 -0.08
CA GLU A 335 23.18 -8.11 -0.85
C GLU A 335 22.46 -6.92 -1.48
N LEU A 336 21.12 -6.87 -1.44
CA LEU A 336 20.34 -5.75 -1.99
C LEU A 336 20.78 -4.37 -1.43
N PRO A 337 21.16 -4.20 -0.15
CA PRO A 337 21.73 -2.95 0.35
C PRO A 337 23.06 -2.55 -0.33
N ALA A 338 23.92 -3.53 -0.64
CA ALA A 338 25.18 -3.25 -1.33
C ALA A 338 24.94 -2.80 -2.78
N VAL A 339 23.99 -3.44 -3.46
CA VAL A 339 23.55 -3.05 -4.82
C VAL A 339 22.93 -1.65 -4.81
N ALA A 340 22.08 -1.34 -3.82
CA ALA A 340 21.54 0.00 -3.62
C ALA A 340 22.66 1.04 -3.41
N GLY A 341 23.69 0.70 -2.62
CA GLY A 341 24.86 1.55 -2.41
C GLY A 341 25.63 1.84 -3.70
N ALA A 342 25.82 0.83 -4.56
CA ALA A 342 26.44 1.00 -5.88
C ALA A 342 25.61 1.92 -6.80
N LEU A 343 24.28 1.76 -6.81
CA LEU A 343 23.37 2.63 -7.57
C LEU A 343 23.42 4.09 -7.07
N VAL A 344 23.39 4.30 -5.76
CA VAL A 344 23.51 5.66 -5.17
C VAL A 344 24.88 6.30 -5.47
N GLY A 345 25.92 5.47 -5.59
CA GLY A 345 27.28 5.89 -5.92
C GLY A 345 27.52 6.29 -7.37
N LEU A 346 26.52 6.12 -8.25
CA LEU A 346 26.66 6.52 -9.65
C LEU A 346 26.87 8.03 -9.80
N GLU A 347 27.77 8.39 -10.73
CA GLU A 347 28.16 9.77 -11.00
C GLU A 347 27.60 10.28 -12.33
N GLY A 348 27.83 11.57 -12.62
CA GLY A 348 27.37 12.21 -13.85
C GLY A 348 25.85 12.15 -14.03
N GLY A 349 25.41 11.91 -15.28
CA GLY A 349 23.99 11.83 -15.63
C GLY A 349 23.22 10.67 -14.98
N TRP A 350 23.92 9.69 -14.37
CA TRP A 350 23.32 8.52 -13.74
C TRP A 350 22.97 8.72 -12.27
N ARG A 351 23.46 9.80 -11.64
CA ARG A 351 23.35 10.01 -10.20
C ARG A 351 21.91 10.01 -9.68
N HIS A 352 21.01 10.74 -10.32
CA HIS A 352 19.61 10.81 -9.89
C HIS A 352 18.85 9.52 -10.20
N TRP A 353 19.12 8.93 -11.36
CA TRP A 353 18.56 7.64 -11.75
C TRP A 353 18.96 6.53 -10.76
N GLY A 354 20.24 6.47 -10.37
CA GLY A 354 20.75 5.49 -9.43
C GLY A 354 20.10 5.62 -8.05
N ARG A 355 19.97 6.86 -7.54
CA ARG A 355 19.22 7.14 -6.30
C ARG A 355 17.77 6.65 -6.36
N TYR A 356 17.06 6.95 -7.46
CA TYR A 356 15.69 6.48 -7.65
C TYR A 356 15.61 4.94 -7.67
N ARG A 357 16.48 4.27 -8.45
CA ARG A 357 16.49 2.80 -8.56
C ARG A 357 16.93 2.09 -7.27
N ALA A 358 17.68 2.74 -6.39
CA ALA A 358 18.09 2.18 -5.11
C ALA A 358 16.91 1.95 -4.14
N ILE A 359 15.84 2.75 -4.22
CA ILE A 359 14.70 2.72 -3.29
C ILE A 359 14.08 1.32 -3.20
N GLY A 360 13.78 0.71 -4.33
CA GLY A 360 13.15 -0.62 -4.37
C GLY A 360 14.00 -1.72 -3.72
N HIS A 361 15.33 -1.61 -3.80
CA HIS A 361 16.26 -2.58 -3.20
C HIS A 361 16.25 -2.50 -1.68
N VAL A 362 16.30 -1.29 -1.14
CA VAL A 362 16.30 -1.07 0.30
C VAL A 362 14.94 -1.47 0.89
N LEU A 363 13.83 -1.11 0.25
CA LEU A 363 12.50 -1.53 0.71
C LEU A 363 12.31 -3.04 0.66
N ALA A 364 12.75 -3.69 -0.41
CA ALA A 364 12.73 -5.15 -0.50
C ALA A 364 13.54 -5.80 0.65
N TYR A 365 14.76 -5.35 0.87
CA TYR A 365 15.62 -5.84 1.95
C TYR A 365 14.98 -5.65 3.32
N GLU A 366 14.52 -4.44 3.63
CA GLU A 366 13.92 -4.11 4.93
C GLU A 366 12.65 -4.92 5.19
N ALA A 367 11.83 -5.10 4.15
CA ALA A 367 10.62 -5.90 4.22
C ALA A 367 10.94 -7.38 4.52
N ILE A 368 11.85 -7.97 3.74
CA ILE A 368 12.27 -9.37 3.91
C ILE A 368 12.93 -9.59 5.28
N ARG A 369 13.80 -8.67 5.69
CA ARG A 369 14.46 -8.69 7.01
C ARG A 369 13.45 -8.65 8.16
N ALA A 370 12.36 -7.90 8.00
CA ALA A 370 11.25 -7.83 8.97
C ALA A 370 10.33 -9.07 8.96
N GLY A 371 10.70 -10.13 8.24
CA GLY A 371 9.94 -11.38 8.17
C GLY A 371 8.81 -11.38 7.13
N ARG A 372 8.76 -10.39 6.22
CA ARG A 372 7.76 -10.39 5.13
C ARG A 372 8.19 -11.44 4.10
N ARG A 373 7.29 -12.41 3.95
CA ARG A 373 7.48 -13.79 3.44
C ARG A 373 8.61 -14.02 2.44
N TRP A 374 9.84 -14.20 2.93
CA TRP A 374 10.90 -14.90 2.21
C TRP A 374 10.98 -16.38 2.61
N THR A 375 10.67 -16.70 3.86
CA THR A 375 10.61 -18.08 4.40
C THR A 375 9.42 -18.85 3.88
#